data_AF-A0A931WNF5-F1
#
_entry.id   AF-A0A931WNF5-F1
#
_cell.length_a   1.000
_cell.length_b   1.000
_cell.length_c   1.000
_cell.angle_alpha   90.00
_cell.angle_beta   90.00
_cell.angle_gamma   90.00
#
_symmetry.space_group_name_H-M   'P 1'
#
loop_
_entity.id
_entity.type
_entity.pdbx_description
1 polymer ?
#
loop_
_entity_poly.entity_id
_entity_poly.type
_entity_poly.pdbx_seq_one_letter_code
_entity_poly.pdbx_strand_id
1 'polypeptide(L)'
;MDLQSSPDNSQPLKILSAYTGAASLEDALKNPRGVRLLWLEILVNDRLDLAPWWEREEVREAYAKACRWYHTYRSLIDSLLARSPLPYEPGSVDPRDYRVFAEVLQFVTDHA
;
A
#
# COMPACT_ATOMS: atom_id res chain seq x y z
N MET A 1 -0.95 -29.04 26.63
CA MET A 1 -1.03 -28.94 25.15
C MET A 1 -1.62 -27.58 24.90
N ASP A 2 -0.76 -26.59 25.00
CA ASP A 2 -1.14 -25.19 24.98
C ASP A 2 -1.05 -24.75 23.52
N LEU A 3 -2.22 -24.49 22.94
CA LEU A 3 -2.37 -23.97 21.59
C LEU A 3 -1.69 -22.60 21.54
N GLN A 4 -0.46 -22.56 21.01
CA GLN A 4 0.21 -21.33 20.64
C GLN A 4 -0.66 -20.59 19.62
N SER A 5 -1.35 -19.57 20.08
CA SER A 5 -1.92 -18.54 19.21
C SER A 5 -0.76 -17.86 18.49
N SER A 6 -0.58 -18.18 17.21
CA SER A 6 0.25 -17.38 16.31
C SER A 6 -0.23 -15.93 16.39
N PRO A 7 0.65 -14.93 16.50
CA PRO A 7 0.22 -13.55 16.32
C PRO A 7 -0.28 -13.47 14.88
N ASP A 8 -1.57 -13.22 14.73
CA ASP A 8 -2.20 -12.96 13.44
C ASP A 8 -1.58 -11.65 12.93
N ASN A 9 -0.46 -11.76 12.23
CA ASN A 9 0.27 -10.64 11.63
C ASN A 9 -0.48 -10.11 10.38
N SER A 10 -1.72 -10.54 10.17
CA SER A 10 -2.63 -10.11 9.12
C SER A 10 -3.25 -8.78 9.51
N GLN A 11 -2.45 -7.70 9.51
CA GLN A 11 -3.03 -6.36 9.49
C GLN A 11 -3.96 -6.28 8.26
N PRO A 12 -5.20 -5.79 8.41
CA PRO A 12 -6.16 -5.83 7.33
C PRO A 12 -5.67 -4.95 6.16
N LEU A 13 -5.64 -5.55 4.97
CA LEU A 13 -5.43 -4.79 3.74
C LEU A 13 -6.61 -3.83 3.56
N LYS A 14 -6.33 -2.60 3.14
CA LYS A 14 -7.36 -1.57 2.90
C LYS A 14 -7.83 -1.59 1.44
N ILE A 15 -6.88 -1.56 0.50
CA ILE A 15 -7.13 -1.43 -0.93
C ILE A 15 -7.14 -2.80 -1.59
N LEU A 16 -6.14 -3.64 -1.29
CA LEU A 16 -6.00 -4.93 -1.97
C LEU A 16 -7.19 -5.85 -1.68
N SER A 17 -7.70 -5.86 -0.45
CA SER A 17 -8.92 -6.61 -0.09
C SER A 17 -10.14 -6.12 -0.86
N ALA A 18 -10.38 -4.81 -0.89
CA ALA A 18 -11.54 -4.20 -1.54
C ALA A 18 -11.51 -4.34 -3.08
N TYR A 19 -10.35 -4.18 -3.72
CA TYR A 19 -10.24 -4.13 -5.18
C TYR A 19 -9.90 -5.48 -5.83
N THR A 20 -9.37 -6.44 -5.07
CA THR A 20 -8.95 -7.74 -5.60
C THR A 20 -9.51 -8.95 -4.85
N GLY A 21 -10.16 -8.74 -3.70
CA GLY A 21 -10.63 -9.83 -2.84
C GLY A 21 -9.52 -10.56 -2.09
N ALA A 22 -8.28 -10.05 -2.11
CA ALA A 22 -7.16 -10.66 -1.42
C ALA A 22 -7.33 -10.55 0.11
N ALA A 23 -7.21 -11.68 0.81
CA ALA A 23 -7.25 -11.72 2.27
C ALA A 23 -5.88 -11.39 2.90
N SER A 24 -4.79 -11.59 2.13
CA SER A 24 -3.42 -11.40 2.59
C SER A 24 -2.54 -10.77 1.50
N LEU A 25 -1.41 -10.19 1.91
CA LEU A 25 -0.43 -9.66 0.96
C LEU A 25 0.12 -10.77 0.05
N GLU A 26 0.28 -11.99 0.56
CA GLU A 26 0.67 -13.15 -0.24
C GLU A 26 -0.33 -13.42 -1.38
N ASP A 27 -1.63 -13.37 -1.09
CA ASP A 27 -2.67 -13.59 -2.10
C ASP A 27 -2.69 -12.47 -3.14
N ALA A 28 -2.52 -11.23 -2.70
CA ALA A 28 -2.45 -10.08 -3.60
C ALA A 28 -1.24 -10.18 -4.55
N LEU A 29 -0.11 -10.68 -4.04
CA LEU A 29 1.12 -10.86 -4.78
C LEU A 29 1.08 -12.00 -5.81
N LYS A 30 0.13 -12.93 -5.71
CA LYS A 30 -0.15 -13.97 -6.74
C LYS A 30 -1.01 -13.44 -7.88
N ASN A 31 -1.64 -12.28 -7.72
CA ASN A 31 -2.53 -11.68 -8.71
C ASN A 31 -1.85 -10.47 -9.39
N PRO A 32 -1.75 -10.43 -10.74
CA PRO A 32 -1.20 -9.28 -11.46
C PRO A 32 -1.89 -7.94 -11.11
N ARG A 33 -3.18 -7.98 -10.79
CA ARG A 33 -3.93 -6.79 -10.36
C ARG A 33 -3.54 -6.35 -8.94
N GLY A 34 -3.28 -7.30 -8.04
CA GLY A 34 -2.84 -7.01 -6.67
C GLY A 34 -1.44 -6.36 -6.67
N VAL A 35 -0.51 -6.93 -7.44
CA VAL A 35 0.82 -6.35 -7.65
C VAL A 35 0.74 -4.90 -8.17
N ARG A 36 -0.12 -4.64 -9.17
CA ARG A 36 -0.31 -3.29 -9.72
C ARG A 36 -0.86 -2.26 -8.72
N LEU A 37 -1.62 -2.71 -7.74
CA LEU A 37 -2.24 -1.84 -6.72
C LEU A 37 -1.43 -1.79 -5.42
N LEU A 38 -0.38 -2.60 -5.28
CA LEU A 38 0.41 -2.70 -4.06
C LEU A 38 0.98 -1.34 -3.60
N TRP A 39 1.43 -0.52 -4.53
CA TRP A 39 1.97 0.81 -4.19
C TRP A 39 0.92 1.72 -3.54
N LEU A 40 -0.37 1.56 -3.87
CA LEU A 40 -1.46 2.30 -3.23
C LEU A 40 -1.72 1.79 -1.81
N GLU A 41 -1.68 0.47 -1.61
CA GLU A 41 -1.77 -0.14 -0.28
C GLU A 41 -0.66 0.41 0.63
N ILE A 42 0.59 0.40 0.16
CA ILE A 42 1.75 0.96 0.89
C ILE A 42 1.56 2.46 1.20
N LEU A 43 0.93 3.19 0.28
CA LEU A 43 0.72 4.63 0.44
C LEU A 43 -0.31 4.97 1.52
N VAL A 44 -1.36 4.15 1.67
CA VAL A 44 -2.50 4.45 2.57
C VAL A 44 -2.53 3.60 3.85
N ASN A 45 -1.68 2.58 3.94
CA ASN A 45 -1.59 1.65 5.05
C ASN A 45 -0.21 1.71 5.72
N ASP A 46 -0.10 2.56 6.75
CA ASP A 46 1.14 2.77 7.51
C ASP A 46 1.57 1.57 8.36
N ARG A 47 0.71 0.55 8.49
CA ARG A 47 0.95 -0.64 9.32
C ARG A 47 1.29 -1.89 8.49
N LEU A 48 1.44 -1.74 7.17
CA LEU A 48 1.72 -2.87 6.30
C LEU A 48 3.15 -3.37 6.51
N ASP A 49 3.29 -4.63 6.93
CA ASP A 49 4.60 -5.28 7.05
C ASP A 49 5.07 -5.82 5.69
N LEU A 50 6.09 -5.18 5.14
CA LEU A 50 6.72 -5.57 3.87
C LEU A 50 8.00 -6.39 4.07
N ALA A 51 8.51 -6.52 5.30
CA ALA A 51 9.80 -7.17 5.55
C ALA A 51 9.88 -8.61 5.00
N PRO A 52 8.83 -9.45 5.11
CA PRO A 52 8.87 -10.82 4.56
C PRO A 52 8.95 -10.87 3.04
N TRP A 53 8.61 -9.79 2.35
CA TRP A 53 8.45 -9.75 0.89
C TRP A 53 9.50 -8.89 0.20
N TRP A 54 10.46 -8.34 0.95
CA TRP A 54 11.44 -7.38 0.45
C TRP A 54 12.37 -7.93 -0.63
N GLU A 55 12.57 -9.25 -0.65
CA GLU A 55 13.35 -9.94 -1.69
C GLU A 55 12.67 -9.89 -3.07
N ARG A 56 11.35 -9.64 -3.13
CA ARG A 56 10.61 -9.56 -4.40
C ARG A 56 10.79 -8.18 -5.03
N GLU A 57 11.22 -8.16 -6.29
CA GLU A 57 11.42 -6.93 -7.06
C GLU A 57 10.14 -6.08 -7.15
N GLU A 58 9.01 -6.73 -7.44
CA GLU A 58 7.68 -6.12 -7.51
C GLU A 58 7.33 -5.30 -6.26
N VAL A 59 7.75 -5.77 -5.07
CA VAL A 59 7.48 -5.11 -3.78
C VAL A 59 8.37 -3.89 -3.61
N ARG A 60 9.66 -4.01 -3.96
CA ARG A 60 10.60 -2.88 -3.91
C ARG A 60 10.19 -1.77 -4.89
N GLU A 61 9.77 -2.14 -6.10
CA GLU A 61 9.25 -1.20 -7.09
C GLU A 61 7.97 -0.50 -6.62
N ALA A 62 7.04 -1.27 -6.04
CA ALA A 62 5.81 -0.70 -5.47
C ALA A 62 6.13 0.26 -4.31
N TYR A 63 7.08 -0.09 -3.44
CA TYR A 63 7.51 0.77 -2.34
C TYR A 63 8.16 2.07 -2.83
N ALA A 64 9.10 1.98 -3.77
CA ALA A 64 9.74 3.15 -4.37
C ALA A 64 8.71 4.06 -5.05
N LYS A 65 7.74 3.48 -5.76
CA LYS A 65 6.63 4.22 -6.36
C LYS A 65 5.78 4.92 -5.28
N ALA A 66 5.40 4.22 -4.22
CA ALA A 66 4.66 4.82 -3.12
C ALA A 66 5.42 6.01 -2.49
N CYS A 67 6.74 5.90 -2.31
CA CYS A 67 7.58 6.98 -1.82
C CYS A 67 7.57 8.21 -2.75
N ARG A 68 7.72 8.03 -4.06
CA ARG A 68 7.64 9.12 -5.05
C ARG A 68 6.28 9.81 -5.04
N TRP A 69 5.21 9.03 -4.96
CA TRP A 69 3.84 9.56 -4.88
C TRP A 69 3.60 10.33 -3.58
N TYR A 70 4.05 9.77 -2.45
CA TYR A 70 3.98 10.43 -1.15
C TYR A 70 4.66 11.80 -1.19
N HIS A 71 5.90 11.88 -1.66
CA HIS A 71 6.62 13.15 -1.69
C HIS A 71 6.04 14.15 -2.69
N THR A 72 5.55 13.69 -3.85
CA THR A 72 4.93 14.55 -4.86
C THR A 72 3.64 15.18 -4.33
N TYR A 73 2.83 14.43 -3.59
CA TYR A 73 1.53 14.87 -3.06
C TYR A 73 1.51 14.98 -1.54
N ARG A 74 2.66 15.28 -0.92
CA ARG A 74 2.86 15.18 0.52
C ARG A 74 1.82 15.96 1.31
N SER A 75 1.65 17.24 1.00
CA SER A 75 0.71 18.10 1.72
C SER A 75 -0.74 17.58 1.64
N LEU A 76 -1.14 17.02 0.49
CA LEU A 76 -2.46 16.43 0.32
C LEU A 76 -2.60 15.17 1.18
N ILE A 77 -1.62 14.26 1.09
CA ILE A 77 -1.66 12.99 1.81
C ILE A 77 -1.60 13.22 3.33
N ASP A 78 -0.72 14.11 3.81
CA ASP A 78 -0.60 14.46 5.23
C ASP A 78 -1.88 15.13 5.76
N SER A 79 -2.65 15.82 4.90
CA SER A 79 -3.93 16.42 5.27
C SER A 79 -5.09 15.44 5.36
N LEU A 80 -5.02 14.32 4.63
CA LEU A 80 -6.08 13.32 4.53
C LEU A 80 -5.82 12.10 5.41
N LEU A 81 -4.56 11.70 5.56
CA LEU A 81 -4.15 10.46 6.20
C LEU A 81 -3.20 10.75 7.35
N ALA A 82 -3.56 10.30 8.54
CA ALA A 82 -2.66 10.27 9.69
C ALA A 82 -1.65 9.12 9.50
N ARG A 83 -0.53 9.41 8.82
CA ARG A 83 0.53 8.43 8.55
C ARG A 83 1.92 8.98 8.86
N SER A 84 2.86 8.06 9.05
CA SER A 84 4.27 8.39 9.12
C SER A 84 4.81 8.76 7.73
N PRO A 85 5.76 9.71 7.64
CA PRO A 85 6.35 10.08 6.38
C PRO A 85 7.12 8.92 5.76
N LEU A 86 6.94 8.71 4.45
CA LEU A 86 7.79 7.78 3.70
C LEU A 86 9.18 8.38 3.45
N PRO A 87 10.20 7.53 3.21
CA PRO A 87 11.50 7.98 2.75
C PRO A 87 11.42 8.74 1.42
N TYR A 88 12.36 9.67 1.23
CA TYR A 88 12.50 10.34 -0.05
C TYR A 88 13.08 9.38 -1.10
N GLU A 89 12.36 9.25 -2.21
CA GLU A 89 12.78 8.47 -3.36
C GLU A 89 12.79 9.38 -4.59
N PRO A 90 13.93 9.56 -5.28
CA PRO A 90 13.99 10.40 -6.46
C PRO A 90 13.21 9.76 -7.62
N GLY A 91 12.59 10.61 -8.44
CA GLY A 91 11.88 10.21 -9.65
C GLY A 91 10.55 10.94 -9.85
N SER A 92 10.02 10.86 -11.06
CA SER A 92 8.69 11.39 -11.39
C SER A 92 7.60 10.36 -11.13
N VAL A 93 6.39 10.85 -10.88
CA VAL A 93 5.17 10.05 -10.89
C VAL A 93 4.62 9.95 -12.32
N ASP A 94 3.99 8.83 -12.66
CA ASP A 94 3.30 8.69 -13.95
C ASP A 94 1.91 9.37 -13.85
N PRO A 95 1.62 10.41 -14.64
CA PRO A 95 0.31 11.07 -14.61
C PRO A 95 -0.86 10.15 -14.96
N ARG A 96 -0.62 9.02 -15.64
CA ARG A 96 -1.66 8.02 -15.96
C ARG A 96 -2.24 7.36 -14.72
N ASP A 97 -1.46 7.28 -13.64
CA ASP A 97 -1.89 6.70 -12.37
C ASP A 97 -2.64 7.69 -11.47
N TYR A 98 -2.71 8.98 -11.84
CA TYR A 98 -3.36 10.01 -11.03
C TYR A 98 -4.83 9.70 -10.74
N ARG A 99 -5.54 9.18 -11.74
CA ARG A 99 -6.96 8.86 -11.58
C ARG A 99 -7.17 7.78 -10.51
N VAL A 100 -6.41 6.68 -10.58
CA VAL A 100 -6.55 5.59 -9.60
C VAL A 100 -6.07 6.03 -8.21
N PHE A 101 -5.05 6.88 -8.14
CA PHE A 101 -4.62 7.51 -6.89
C PHE A 101 -5.73 8.33 -6.23
N ALA A 102 -6.37 9.22 -6.99
CA ALA A 102 -7.44 10.07 -6.47
C ALA A 102 -8.66 9.23 -6.05
N GLU A 103 -9.04 8.23 -6.84
CA GLU A 103 -10.12 7.29 -6.50
C GLU A 103 -9.82 6.54 -5.19
N VAL A 104 -8.59 6.06 -5.01
CA VAL A 104 -8.18 5.38 -3.78
C VAL A 104 -8.18 6.34 -2.60
N LEU A 105 -7.63 7.56 -2.72
CA LEU A 105 -7.65 8.52 -1.62
C LEU A 105 -9.08 8.89 -1.19
N GLN A 106 -9.99 9.06 -2.15
CA GLN A 106 -11.40 9.28 -1.85
C GLN A 106 -11.98 8.08 -1.10
N PHE A 107 -11.74 6.87 -1.61
CA PHE A 107 -12.21 5.62 -0.98
C PHE A 107 -11.73 5.49 0.46
N VAL A 108 -10.42 5.64 0.75
CA VAL A 108 -9.94 5.55 2.13
C VAL A 108 -10.44 6.69 3.00
N THR A 109 -10.65 7.90 2.48
CA THR A 109 -11.19 9.02 3.28
C THR A 109 -12.65 8.78 3.66
N ASP A 110 -13.45 8.21 2.75
CA ASP A 110 -14.86 7.90 2.99
C ASP A 110 -15.06 6.70 3.95
N HIS A 111 -14.03 5.86 4.11
CA HIS A 111 -14.05 4.64 4.93
C HIS A 111 -13.01 4.67 6.07
N ALA A 112 -12.44 5.84 6.39
CA ALA A 112 -11.43 6.06 7.43
C ALA A 112 -12.02 6.10 8.85
#